data_AF-A0A6F9D8Z5-F1
#
_entry.id   AF-A0A6F9D8Z5-F1
#
_cell.length_a   1.000
_cell.length_b   1.000
_cell.length_c   1.000
_cell.angle_alpha   90.00
_cell.angle_beta   90.00
_cell.angle_gamma   90.00
#
_symmetry.space_group_name_H-M   'P 1'
#
loop_
_entity.id
_entity.type
_entity.pdbx_description
1 polymer ?
#
loop_
_entity_poly.entity_id
_entity_poly.type
_entity_poly.pdbx_seq_one_letter_code
_entity_poly.pdbx_strand_id
1 'polypeptide(L)'
;MRIGQKAMKSVVRLTNGYQQTFKEHLHSVEKFCSDFSDLYAKDYYPKIRNTILEHLEIDTMCVIPSQETKFCFRQCIQHGYGEKLASNLVQTVSHHLTSKSQLIFDQLSSGNPGLESACHHVQQFYNNLKNFGRFIQSVSPLFVDLNSALVKPKLHTTMEEKLLDLFKVLFVEIHAPLVIECIGVVRKTPFALSPSILFDVASAIYSMKPDLRISNGDLFSFYIPNARQPLMVQDLEQEKEHIRQMQQSIKQDFAKLNSSDQKRSNGAVQLEDKECSHTMLSSLLMGLGT
;
A
#
# COMPACT_ATOMS: atom_id res chain seq x y z
N MET A 1 13.18 -6.18 -20.82
CA MET A 1 12.09 -7.00 -21.42
C MET A 1 11.68 -8.25 -20.62
N ARG A 2 12.58 -9.11 -20.11
CA ARG A 2 12.16 -10.40 -19.47
C ARG A 2 11.52 -10.27 -18.07
N ILE A 3 11.83 -9.23 -17.30
CA ILE A 3 11.33 -9.03 -15.92
C ILE A 3 9.83 -8.66 -15.93
N GLY A 4 9.43 -7.71 -16.80
CA GLY A 4 8.03 -7.28 -16.94
C GLY A 4 7.08 -8.40 -17.39
N GLN A 5 7.46 -9.23 -18.36
CA GLN A 5 6.60 -10.34 -18.82
C GLN A 5 6.42 -11.46 -17.78
N LYS A 6 7.45 -11.75 -16.97
CA LYS A 6 7.36 -12.75 -15.89
C LYS A 6 6.53 -12.22 -14.73
N ALA A 7 6.74 -10.95 -14.34
CA ALA A 7 5.94 -10.27 -13.33
C ALA A 7 4.46 -10.19 -13.75
N MET A 8 4.18 -9.87 -15.02
CA MET A 8 2.83 -9.80 -15.57
C MET A 8 2.09 -11.13 -15.58
N LYS A 9 2.77 -12.24 -15.92
CA LYS A 9 2.17 -13.57 -15.82
C LYS A 9 1.85 -13.93 -14.36
N SER A 10 2.66 -13.49 -13.40
CA SER A 10 2.38 -13.64 -11.98
C SER A 10 1.18 -12.79 -11.54
N VAL A 11 1.08 -11.52 -11.98
CA VAL A 11 -0.07 -10.64 -11.67
C VAL A 11 -1.37 -11.28 -12.13
N VAL A 12 -1.45 -11.70 -13.40
CA VAL A 12 -2.68 -12.30 -13.95
C VAL A 12 -3.06 -13.60 -13.22
N ARG A 13 -2.08 -14.43 -12.84
CA ARG A 13 -2.34 -15.65 -12.05
C ARG A 13 -2.86 -15.33 -10.65
N LEU A 14 -2.26 -14.36 -9.97
CA LEU A 14 -2.68 -13.93 -8.63
C LEU A 14 -4.08 -13.33 -8.66
N THR A 15 -4.39 -12.51 -9.68
CA THR A 15 -5.74 -11.95 -9.90
C THR A 15 -6.76 -13.05 -10.07
N ASN A 16 -6.51 -14.02 -10.96
CA ASN A 16 -7.44 -15.12 -11.22
C ASN A 16 -7.63 -16.02 -9.99
N GLY A 17 -6.55 -16.31 -9.25
CA GLY A 17 -6.60 -17.10 -8.02
C GLY A 17 -7.42 -16.41 -6.93
N TYR A 18 -7.18 -15.13 -6.69
CA TYR A 18 -7.93 -14.36 -5.68
C TYR A 18 -9.43 -14.26 -6.02
N GLN A 19 -9.76 -13.99 -7.28
CA GLN A 19 -11.15 -13.92 -7.74
C GLN A 19 -11.88 -15.25 -7.59
N GLN A 20 -11.21 -16.36 -7.91
CA GLN A 20 -11.80 -17.70 -7.77
C GLN A 20 -12.07 -18.03 -6.31
N THR A 21 -11.08 -17.85 -5.43
CA THR A 21 -11.24 -18.08 -3.98
C THR A 21 -12.34 -17.20 -3.40
N PHE A 22 -12.38 -15.91 -3.76
CA PHE A 22 -13.41 -14.99 -3.27
C PHE A 22 -14.82 -15.42 -3.70
N LYS A 23 -14.97 -15.86 -4.96
CA LYS A 23 -16.24 -16.34 -5.50
C LYS A 23 -16.71 -17.62 -4.82
N GLU A 24 -15.78 -18.55 -4.54
CA GLU A 24 -16.08 -19.81 -3.82
C GLU A 24 -16.54 -19.55 -2.38
N HIS A 25 -15.91 -18.61 -1.68
CA HIS A 25 -16.28 -18.28 -0.30
C HIS A 25 -17.60 -17.51 -0.18
N LEU A 26 -18.02 -16.82 -1.25
CA LEU A 26 -19.30 -16.10 -1.27
C LEU A 26 -20.47 -16.94 -1.80
N HIS A 27 -20.25 -18.12 -2.39
CA HIS A 27 -21.31 -18.80 -3.12
C HIS A 27 -22.40 -19.35 -2.21
N SER A 28 -23.57 -18.72 -2.21
CA SER A 28 -24.83 -19.26 -1.69
C SER A 28 -25.80 -19.50 -2.84
N VAL A 29 -26.67 -20.50 -2.70
CA VAL A 29 -27.77 -20.76 -3.63
C VAL A 29 -28.89 -19.74 -3.36
N GLU A 30 -28.74 -18.51 -3.84
CA GLU A 30 -29.76 -17.46 -3.71
C GLU A 30 -30.63 -17.33 -4.98
N LYS A 31 -31.93 -17.16 -4.74
CA LYS A 31 -32.99 -17.08 -5.74
C LYS A 31 -33.00 -15.67 -6.33
N PHE A 32 -32.28 -15.48 -7.43
CA PHE A 32 -32.27 -14.20 -8.13
C PHE A 32 -33.67 -13.80 -8.59
N CYS A 33 -34.07 -12.56 -8.32
CA CYS A 33 -35.22 -11.98 -9.00
C CYS A 33 -34.82 -11.73 -10.46
N SER A 34 -35.34 -12.53 -11.39
CA SER A 34 -35.00 -12.49 -12.82
C SER A 34 -35.24 -11.10 -13.44
N ASP A 35 -36.26 -10.38 -12.96
CA ASP A 35 -36.64 -9.07 -13.49
C ASP A 35 -35.66 -7.95 -13.10
N PHE A 36 -34.91 -8.12 -12.00
CA PHE A 36 -33.90 -7.14 -11.55
C PHE A 36 -32.55 -7.32 -12.27
N SER A 37 -32.34 -8.42 -12.98
CA SER A 37 -31.05 -8.73 -13.65
C SER A 37 -30.72 -7.70 -14.73
N ASP A 38 -31.73 -7.29 -15.50
CA ASP A 38 -31.55 -6.34 -16.60
C ASP A 38 -31.33 -4.90 -16.09
N LEU A 39 -32.08 -4.48 -15.06
CA LEU A 39 -31.89 -3.19 -14.37
C LEU A 39 -30.52 -3.10 -13.70
N TYR A 40 -30.08 -4.19 -13.06
CA TYR A 40 -28.74 -4.27 -12.48
C TYR A 40 -27.65 -4.08 -13.54
N ALA A 41 -27.74 -4.80 -14.67
CA ALA A 41 -26.71 -4.78 -15.70
C ALA A 41 -26.68 -3.47 -16.50
N LYS A 42 -27.83 -2.86 -16.77
CA LYS A 42 -27.93 -1.68 -17.65
C LYS A 42 -27.85 -0.35 -16.89
N ASP A 43 -28.45 -0.25 -15.71
CA ASP A 43 -28.66 1.05 -15.06
C ASP A 43 -27.88 1.19 -13.74
N TYR A 44 -27.91 0.19 -12.86
CA TYR A 44 -27.35 0.33 -11.52
C TYR A 44 -25.84 0.05 -11.45
N TYR A 45 -25.40 -1.10 -11.98
CA TYR A 45 -23.99 -1.49 -11.89
C TYR A 45 -23.05 -0.55 -12.68
N PRO A 46 -23.38 -0.07 -13.89
CA PRO A 46 -22.53 0.88 -14.60
C PRO A 46 -22.31 2.19 -13.84
N LYS A 47 -23.34 2.72 -13.17
CA LYS A 47 -23.22 3.93 -12.33
C LYS A 47 -22.29 3.69 -11.14
N ILE A 48 -22.46 2.57 -10.44
CA ILE A 48 -21.59 2.17 -9.32
C ILE A 48 -20.14 1.99 -9.80
N ARG A 49 -19.95 1.27 -10.92
CA ARG A 49 -18.65 1.02 -11.52
C ARG A 49 -17.94 2.32 -11.89
N ASN A 50 -18.63 3.24 -12.56
CA ASN A 50 -18.04 4.51 -12.99
C ASN A 50 -17.64 5.37 -11.79
N THR A 51 -18.53 5.48 -10.78
CA THR A 51 -18.18 6.15 -9.53
C THR A 51 -16.92 5.54 -8.91
N ILE A 52 -16.83 4.22 -8.84
CA ILE A 52 -15.66 3.55 -8.25
C ILE A 52 -14.38 3.78 -9.03
N LEU A 53 -14.44 3.71 -10.36
CA LEU A 53 -13.28 3.97 -11.22
C LEU A 53 -12.82 5.42 -11.10
N GLU A 54 -13.75 6.37 -11.07
CA GLU A 54 -13.44 7.78 -10.81
C GLU A 54 -12.73 7.94 -9.47
N HIS A 55 -13.24 7.33 -8.40
CA HIS A 55 -12.62 7.41 -7.07
C HIS A 55 -11.25 6.72 -6.97
N LEU A 56 -10.94 5.77 -7.87
CA LEU A 56 -9.61 5.14 -7.97
C LEU A 56 -8.59 6.01 -8.74
N GLU A 57 -9.06 6.88 -9.63
CA GLU A 57 -8.22 7.72 -10.48
C GLU A 57 -8.01 9.13 -9.92
N ILE A 58 -8.98 9.67 -9.19
CA ILE A 58 -9.00 11.06 -8.73
C ILE A 58 -7.93 11.34 -7.66
N ASP A 59 -7.13 12.39 -7.89
CA ASP A 59 -6.18 12.99 -6.92
C ASP A 59 -6.81 14.16 -6.11
N THR A 60 -8.06 14.54 -6.40
CA THR A 60 -8.73 15.62 -5.66
C THR A 60 -9.28 15.15 -4.31
N MET A 61 -9.47 16.12 -3.41
CA MET A 61 -9.91 15.93 -2.03
C MET A 61 -11.23 15.14 -1.96
N CYS A 62 -11.17 13.99 -1.26
CA CYS A 62 -12.27 13.17 -0.76
C CYS A 62 -13.63 13.40 -1.46
N VAL A 63 -13.77 12.90 -2.69
CA VAL A 63 -15.06 12.86 -3.36
C VAL A 63 -15.94 11.88 -2.60
N ILE A 64 -17.11 12.33 -2.16
CA ILE A 64 -18.10 11.48 -1.47
C ILE A 64 -18.99 10.87 -2.55
N PRO A 65 -19.32 9.57 -2.49
CA PRO A 65 -20.23 8.96 -3.45
C PRO A 65 -21.58 9.68 -3.48
N SER A 66 -22.10 9.90 -4.69
CA SER A 66 -23.37 10.61 -4.90
C SER A 66 -24.53 9.88 -4.21
N GLN A 67 -25.60 10.62 -3.90
CA GLN A 67 -26.82 10.03 -3.34
C GLN A 67 -27.44 8.99 -4.28
N GLU A 68 -27.30 9.20 -5.59
CA GLU A 68 -27.76 8.24 -6.60
C GLU A 68 -26.96 6.92 -6.53
N THR A 69 -25.63 6.98 -6.39
CA THR A 69 -24.80 5.78 -6.22
C THR A 69 -25.15 5.03 -4.94
N LYS A 70 -25.37 5.75 -3.83
CA LYS A 70 -25.83 5.18 -2.55
C LYS A 70 -27.18 4.47 -2.71
N PHE A 71 -28.11 5.09 -3.42
CA PHE A 71 -29.42 4.49 -3.71
C PHE A 71 -29.27 3.21 -4.54
N CYS A 72 -28.51 3.24 -5.63
CA CYS A 72 -28.25 2.06 -6.47
C CYS A 72 -27.66 0.91 -5.65
N PHE A 73 -26.72 1.21 -4.75
CA PHE A 73 -26.08 0.23 -3.88
C PHE A 73 -27.09 -0.47 -2.96
N ARG A 74 -27.96 0.31 -2.29
CA ARG A 74 -29.01 -0.23 -1.42
C ARG A 74 -30.03 -1.07 -2.17
N GLN A 75 -30.47 -0.63 -3.35
CA GLN A 75 -31.39 -1.41 -4.18
C GLN A 75 -30.77 -2.77 -4.57
N CYS A 76 -29.50 -2.80 -4.97
CA CYS A 76 -28.81 -4.04 -5.32
C CYS A 76 -28.75 -5.02 -4.12
N ILE A 77 -28.52 -4.53 -2.91
CA ILE A 77 -28.49 -5.36 -1.70
C ILE A 77 -29.90 -5.89 -1.38
N GLN A 78 -30.91 -5.02 -1.39
CA GLN A 78 -32.29 -5.38 -1.06
C GLN A 78 -32.91 -6.41 -2.02
N HIS A 79 -32.49 -6.43 -3.27
CA HIS A 79 -32.98 -7.37 -4.28
C HIS A 79 -32.14 -8.67 -4.39
N GLY A 80 -31.21 -8.93 -3.46
CA GLY A 80 -30.40 -10.16 -3.43
C GLY A 80 -29.23 -10.18 -4.44
N TYR A 81 -28.84 -9.02 -4.98
CA TYR A 81 -27.70 -8.88 -5.89
C TYR A 81 -26.40 -8.50 -5.16
N GLY A 82 -26.39 -8.47 -3.82
CA GLY A 82 -25.24 -8.05 -3.04
C GLY A 82 -23.98 -8.91 -3.24
N GLU A 83 -24.12 -10.24 -3.40
CA GLU A 83 -22.97 -11.11 -3.71
C GLU A 83 -22.40 -10.83 -5.10
N LYS A 84 -23.27 -10.70 -6.10
CA LYS A 84 -22.88 -10.36 -7.47
C LYS A 84 -22.23 -8.98 -7.53
N LEU A 85 -22.76 -8.03 -6.76
CA LEU A 85 -22.17 -6.70 -6.59
C LEU A 85 -20.77 -6.80 -5.98
N ALA A 86 -20.59 -7.50 -4.84
CA ALA A 86 -19.29 -7.70 -4.22
C ALA A 86 -18.27 -8.35 -5.17
N SER A 87 -18.66 -9.42 -5.88
CA SER A 87 -17.82 -10.08 -6.87
C SER A 87 -17.42 -9.13 -8.01
N ASN A 88 -18.38 -8.39 -8.54
CA ASN A 88 -18.15 -7.43 -9.61
C ASN A 88 -17.25 -6.27 -9.16
N LEU A 89 -17.37 -5.83 -7.91
CA LEU A 89 -16.52 -4.82 -7.30
C LEU A 89 -15.07 -5.30 -7.22
N VAL A 90 -14.84 -6.48 -6.64
CA VAL A 90 -13.51 -7.10 -6.59
C VAL A 90 -12.93 -7.23 -7.99
N GLN A 91 -13.72 -7.68 -8.96
CA GLN A 91 -13.27 -7.82 -10.35
C GLN A 91 -12.88 -6.48 -10.98
N THR A 92 -13.67 -5.44 -10.77
CA THR A 92 -13.42 -4.08 -11.29
C THR A 92 -12.12 -3.52 -10.73
N VAL A 93 -11.95 -3.58 -9.40
CA VAL A 93 -10.75 -3.07 -8.72
C VAL A 93 -9.53 -3.89 -9.14
N SER A 94 -9.66 -5.23 -9.21
CA SER A 94 -8.58 -6.12 -9.66
C SER A 94 -8.11 -5.78 -11.07
N HIS A 95 -9.05 -5.55 -11.99
CA HIS A 95 -8.74 -5.19 -13.37
C HIS A 95 -8.03 -3.83 -13.42
N HIS A 96 -8.53 -2.83 -12.69
CA HIS A 96 -7.89 -1.52 -12.61
C HIS A 96 -6.45 -1.60 -12.07
N LEU A 97 -6.22 -2.32 -10.97
CA LEU A 97 -4.89 -2.50 -10.38
C LEU A 97 -3.93 -3.26 -11.31
N THR A 98 -4.45 -4.26 -12.04
CA THR A 98 -3.67 -5.00 -13.04
C THR A 98 -3.27 -4.10 -14.20
N SER A 99 -4.20 -3.30 -14.73
CA SER A 99 -3.93 -2.34 -15.81
C SER A 99 -2.94 -1.26 -15.38
N LYS A 100 -3.07 -0.72 -14.16
CA LYS A 100 -2.08 0.22 -13.60
C LYS A 100 -0.71 -0.41 -13.45
N SER A 101 -0.64 -1.66 -12.99
CA SER A 101 0.63 -2.38 -12.88
C SER A 101 1.29 -2.59 -14.25
N GLN A 102 0.50 -2.89 -15.30
CA GLN A 102 0.99 -2.99 -16.68
C GLN A 102 1.59 -1.66 -17.14
N LEU A 103 0.87 -0.55 -16.95
CA LEU A 103 1.35 0.79 -17.33
C LEU A 103 2.69 1.12 -16.67
N ILE A 104 2.85 0.81 -15.37
CA ILE A 104 4.11 1.02 -14.65
C ILE A 104 5.24 0.17 -15.27
N PHE A 105 4.96 -1.10 -15.61
CA PHE A 105 5.96 -1.98 -16.25
C PHE A 105 6.34 -1.55 -17.66
N ASP A 106 5.39 -1.02 -18.43
CA ASP A 106 5.65 -0.50 -19.76
C ASP A 106 6.51 0.77 -19.68
N GLN A 107 6.18 1.68 -18.75
CA GLN A 107 6.99 2.87 -18.46
C GLN A 107 8.42 2.53 -18.02
N LEU A 108 8.57 1.53 -17.15
CA LEU A 108 9.87 0.96 -16.74
C LEU A 108 10.66 0.40 -17.92
N SER A 109 9.99 -0.20 -18.89
CA SER A 109 10.62 -0.83 -20.05
C SER A 109 11.05 0.18 -21.12
N SER A 110 10.41 1.36 -21.16
CA SER A 110 10.74 2.46 -22.08
C SER A 110 11.69 3.51 -21.50
N GLY A 111 11.81 3.59 -20.16
CA GLY A 111 12.63 4.59 -19.48
C GLY A 111 14.12 4.25 -19.47
N ASN A 112 14.99 5.26 -19.48
CA ASN A 112 16.42 5.07 -19.23
C ASN A 112 16.64 4.68 -17.75
N PRO A 113 17.45 3.64 -17.47
CA PRO A 113 17.80 3.29 -16.10
C PRO A 113 18.68 4.39 -15.50
N GLY A 114 18.11 5.17 -14.59
CA GLY A 114 18.79 6.30 -13.97
C GLY A 114 18.04 6.78 -12.73
N LEU A 115 18.65 7.74 -12.02
CA LEU A 115 18.10 8.32 -10.79
C LEU A 115 16.69 8.90 -10.99
N GLU A 116 16.45 9.56 -12.12
CA GLU A 116 15.15 10.15 -12.46
C GLU A 116 14.04 9.10 -12.59
N SER A 117 14.32 7.97 -13.25
CA SER A 117 13.39 6.83 -13.33
C SER A 117 13.14 6.24 -11.94
N ALA A 118 14.18 6.03 -11.12
CA ALA A 118 14.01 5.53 -9.75
C ALA A 118 13.15 6.47 -8.89
N CYS A 119 13.38 7.79 -8.98
CA CYS A 119 12.54 8.80 -8.31
C CYS A 119 11.09 8.72 -8.78
N HIS A 120 10.87 8.63 -10.10
CA HIS A 120 9.53 8.51 -10.67
C HIS A 120 8.81 7.27 -10.17
N HIS A 121 9.47 6.12 -10.08
CA HIS A 121 8.84 4.87 -9.61
C HIS A 121 8.45 4.92 -8.13
N VAL A 122 9.31 5.48 -7.28
CA VAL A 122 8.98 5.67 -5.85
C VAL A 122 7.78 6.61 -5.72
N GLN A 123 7.75 7.71 -6.47
CA GLN A 123 6.66 8.68 -6.43
C GLN A 123 5.34 8.10 -6.99
N GLN A 124 5.40 7.32 -8.07
CA GLN A 124 4.21 6.62 -8.60
C GLN A 124 3.67 5.62 -7.59
N PHE A 125 4.52 4.84 -6.95
CA PHE A 125 4.09 3.91 -5.91
C PHE A 125 3.43 4.64 -4.73
N TYR A 126 4.03 5.75 -4.27
CA TYR A 126 3.45 6.61 -3.24
C TYR A 126 2.07 7.15 -3.62
N ASN A 127 1.93 7.73 -4.81
CA ASN A 127 0.67 8.28 -5.27
C ASN A 127 -0.42 7.21 -5.36
N ASN A 128 -0.09 6.01 -5.87
CA ASN A 128 -1.05 4.90 -5.92
C ASN A 128 -1.45 4.40 -4.53
N LEU A 129 -0.52 4.37 -3.57
CA LEU A 129 -0.85 4.09 -2.16
C LEU A 129 -1.83 5.10 -1.59
N LYS A 130 -1.57 6.41 -1.79
CA LYS A 130 -2.47 7.48 -1.30
C LYS A 130 -3.83 7.41 -1.96
N ASN A 131 -3.89 7.26 -3.28
CA ASN A 131 -5.15 7.21 -4.01
C ASN A 131 -5.98 6.00 -3.58
N PHE A 132 -5.35 4.85 -3.37
CA PHE A 132 -6.06 3.67 -2.86
C PHE A 132 -6.55 3.86 -1.42
N GLY A 133 -5.75 4.48 -0.54
CA GLY A 133 -6.18 4.82 0.82
C GLY A 133 -7.39 5.75 0.85
N ARG A 134 -7.37 6.81 0.02
CA ARG A 134 -8.49 7.75 -0.14
C ARG A 134 -9.72 7.08 -0.73
N PHE A 135 -9.53 6.20 -1.73
CA PHE A 135 -10.60 5.41 -2.31
C PHE A 135 -11.34 4.62 -1.22
N ILE A 136 -10.62 3.84 -0.41
CA ILE A 136 -11.22 3.05 0.68
C ILE A 136 -12.01 3.92 1.65
N GLN A 137 -11.48 5.08 2.04
CA GLN A 137 -12.19 6.02 2.93
C GLN A 137 -13.48 6.53 2.31
N SER A 138 -13.44 6.89 1.02
CA SER A 138 -14.60 7.42 0.31
C SER A 138 -15.70 6.37 0.11
N VAL A 139 -15.33 5.12 -0.20
CA VAL A 139 -16.31 4.05 -0.47
C VAL A 139 -16.78 3.31 0.78
N SER A 140 -16.10 3.43 1.92
CA SER A 140 -16.49 2.78 3.19
C SER A 140 -17.96 3.03 3.58
N PRO A 141 -18.52 4.26 3.46
CA PRO A 141 -19.94 4.50 3.72
C PRO A 141 -20.90 3.69 2.84
N LEU A 142 -20.50 3.29 1.62
CA LEU A 142 -21.31 2.41 0.76
C LEU A 142 -21.30 0.97 1.26
N PHE A 143 -20.19 0.54 1.86
CA PHE A 143 -20.00 -0.83 2.30
C PHE A 143 -20.67 -1.14 3.64
N VAL A 144 -21.15 -0.15 4.40
CA VAL A 144 -21.86 -0.39 5.67
C VAL A 144 -23.03 -1.37 5.49
N ASP A 145 -23.88 -1.12 4.49
CA ASP A 145 -25.05 -1.95 4.21
C ASP A 145 -24.64 -3.33 3.65
N LEU A 146 -23.61 -3.39 2.81
CA LEU A 146 -23.10 -4.65 2.25
C LEU A 146 -22.40 -5.53 3.30
N ASN A 147 -21.64 -4.89 4.19
CA ASN A 147 -20.89 -5.55 5.26
C ASN A 147 -21.83 -6.15 6.30
N SER A 148 -22.88 -5.42 6.68
CA SER A 148 -23.87 -5.92 7.63
C SER A 148 -24.74 -7.04 7.05
N ALA A 149 -25.13 -6.96 5.78
CA ALA A 149 -26.01 -7.94 5.15
C ALA A 149 -25.29 -9.23 4.71
N LEU A 150 -24.04 -9.14 4.24
CA LEU A 150 -23.36 -10.25 3.55
C LEU A 150 -21.94 -10.52 4.04
N VAL A 151 -21.07 -9.50 4.09
CA VAL A 151 -19.62 -9.73 4.26
C VAL A 151 -19.27 -10.16 5.68
N LYS A 152 -19.75 -9.47 6.72
CA LYS A 152 -19.50 -9.84 8.12
C LYS A 152 -20.05 -11.21 8.50
N PRO A 153 -21.31 -11.58 8.14
CA PRO A 153 -21.83 -12.90 8.50
C PRO A 153 -21.19 -14.06 7.73
N LYS A 154 -20.70 -13.85 6.50
CA LYS A 154 -20.14 -14.94 5.66
C LYS A 154 -18.61 -15.04 5.68
N LEU A 155 -17.92 -13.91 5.70
CA LEU A 155 -16.45 -13.85 5.58
C LEU A 155 -15.76 -13.42 6.87
N HIS A 156 -16.50 -13.02 7.91
CA HIS A 156 -15.98 -12.48 9.16
C HIS A 156 -14.99 -11.32 8.98
N THR A 157 -15.08 -10.61 7.86
CA THR A 157 -14.23 -9.47 7.49
C THR A 157 -15.09 -8.33 6.94
N THR A 158 -14.45 -7.20 6.66
CA THR A 158 -15.05 -6.07 5.95
C THR A 158 -14.65 -6.04 4.47
N MET A 159 -15.47 -5.43 3.62
CA MET A 159 -15.15 -5.23 2.20
C MET A 159 -13.90 -4.35 2.05
N GLU A 160 -13.70 -3.39 2.95
CA GLU A 160 -12.52 -2.54 3.05
C GLU A 160 -11.25 -3.38 3.25
N GLU A 161 -11.26 -4.31 4.21
CA GLU A 161 -10.14 -5.23 4.44
C GLU A 161 -9.88 -6.12 3.22
N LYS A 162 -10.93 -6.64 2.57
CA LYS A 162 -10.78 -7.47 1.37
C LYS A 162 -10.22 -6.70 0.18
N LEU A 163 -10.59 -5.44 0.01
CA LEU A 163 -10.03 -4.59 -1.03
C LEU A 163 -8.59 -4.19 -0.69
N LEU A 164 -8.27 -3.95 0.57
CA LEU A 164 -6.90 -3.69 1.02
C LEU A 164 -6.00 -4.90 0.79
N ASP A 165 -6.45 -6.11 1.13
CA ASP A 165 -5.69 -7.34 0.87
C ASP A 165 -5.53 -7.59 -0.64
N LEU A 166 -6.55 -7.31 -1.44
CA LEU A 166 -6.44 -7.33 -2.90
C LEU A 166 -5.35 -6.38 -3.41
N PHE A 167 -5.29 -5.16 -2.88
CA PHE A 167 -4.25 -4.19 -3.23
C PHE A 167 -2.85 -4.67 -2.81
N LYS A 168 -2.72 -5.25 -1.61
CA LYS A 168 -1.44 -5.85 -1.17
C LYS A 168 -0.98 -6.92 -2.14
N VAL A 169 -1.84 -7.87 -2.50
CA VAL A 169 -1.49 -9.00 -3.36
C VAL A 169 -1.22 -8.59 -4.81
N LEU A 170 -2.01 -7.68 -5.38
CA LEU A 170 -1.94 -7.33 -6.80
C LEU A 170 -1.03 -6.14 -7.12
N PHE A 171 -0.68 -5.33 -6.13
CA PHE A 171 0.15 -4.15 -6.34
C PHE A 171 1.41 -4.19 -5.47
N VAL A 172 1.27 -4.29 -4.15
CA VAL A 172 2.40 -4.18 -3.22
C VAL A 172 3.36 -5.36 -3.36
N GLU A 173 2.86 -6.58 -3.40
CA GLU A 173 3.68 -7.80 -3.57
C GLU A 173 4.62 -7.74 -4.78
N ILE A 174 4.13 -7.15 -5.87
CA ILE A 174 4.79 -7.08 -7.17
C ILE A 174 5.76 -5.90 -7.25
N HIS A 175 5.35 -4.72 -6.80
CA HIS A 175 6.14 -3.49 -6.96
C HIS A 175 7.08 -3.20 -5.78
N ALA A 176 6.79 -3.68 -4.57
CA ALA A 176 7.59 -3.37 -3.38
C ALA A 176 9.07 -3.76 -3.49
N PRO A 177 9.47 -4.95 -4.01
CA PRO A 177 10.89 -5.28 -4.16
C PRO A 177 11.64 -4.30 -5.08
N LEU A 178 11.02 -3.92 -6.20
CA LEU A 178 11.59 -2.96 -7.13
C LEU A 178 11.70 -1.56 -6.51
N VAL A 179 10.67 -1.13 -5.78
CA VAL A 179 10.66 0.17 -5.09
C VAL A 179 11.75 0.24 -4.02
N ILE A 180 12.02 -0.85 -3.29
CA ILE A 180 13.15 -0.92 -2.34
C ILE A 180 14.48 -0.69 -3.04
N GLU A 181 14.71 -1.34 -4.18
CA GLU A 181 15.93 -1.12 -4.98
C GLU A 181 16.04 0.35 -5.43
N CYS A 182 14.93 0.94 -5.90
CA CYS A 182 14.88 2.35 -6.27
C CYS A 182 15.20 3.27 -5.09
N ILE A 183 14.65 3.02 -3.90
CA ILE A 183 14.96 3.79 -2.67
C ILE A 183 16.45 3.72 -2.36
N GLY A 184 17.08 2.55 -2.52
CA GLY A 184 18.53 2.39 -2.34
C GLY A 184 19.37 3.26 -3.29
N VAL A 185 18.90 3.47 -4.51
CA VAL A 185 19.54 4.38 -5.48
C VAL A 185 19.30 5.84 -5.10
N VAL A 186 18.05 6.21 -4.80
CA VAL A 186 17.66 7.58 -4.43
C VAL A 186 18.38 8.04 -3.16
N ARG A 187 18.57 7.16 -2.18
CA ARG A 187 19.27 7.49 -0.91
C ARG A 187 20.72 7.95 -1.11
N LYS A 188 21.38 7.50 -2.18
CA LYS A 188 22.78 7.89 -2.47
C LYS A 188 22.89 9.34 -2.92
N THR A 189 21.78 9.96 -3.33
CA THR A 189 21.73 11.34 -3.79
C THR A 189 20.79 12.15 -2.90
N PRO A 190 21.34 13.00 -2.00
CA PRO A 190 20.52 13.86 -1.15
C PRO A 190 19.57 14.74 -1.97
N PHE A 191 18.36 14.98 -1.47
CA PHE A 191 17.33 15.87 -2.05
C PHE A 191 16.73 15.45 -3.41
N ALA A 192 17.09 14.29 -3.95
CA ALA A 192 16.46 13.78 -5.19
C ALA A 192 14.96 13.48 -5.01
N LEU A 193 14.52 13.22 -3.78
CA LEU A 193 13.12 13.00 -3.42
C LEU A 193 12.85 13.51 -2.01
N SER A 194 11.61 13.92 -1.72
CA SER A 194 11.25 14.38 -0.37
C SER A 194 11.46 13.26 0.65
N PRO A 195 12.16 13.53 1.78
CA PRO A 195 12.32 12.55 2.86
C PRO A 195 10.98 12.03 3.41
N SER A 196 9.91 12.86 3.39
CA SER A 196 8.57 12.43 3.82
C SER A 196 8.01 11.32 2.94
N ILE A 197 8.15 11.43 1.61
CA ILE A 197 7.68 10.41 0.67
C ILE A 197 8.46 9.10 0.88
N LEU A 198 9.77 9.19 1.08
CA LEU A 198 10.60 8.01 1.34
C LEU A 198 10.21 7.33 2.66
N PHE A 199 9.95 8.12 3.70
CA PHE A 199 9.48 7.62 4.99
C PHE A 199 8.11 6.93 4.88
N ASP A 200 7.14 7.58 4.21
CA ASP A 200 5.79 7.04 4.05
C ASP A 200 5.80 5.72 3.26
N VAL A 201 6.55 5.69 2.16
CA VAL A 201 6.70 4.48 1.33
C VAL A 201 7.41 3.38 2.10
N ALA A 202 8.50 3.68 2.81
CA ALA A 202 9.21 2.69 3.62
C ALA A 202 8.31 2.14 4.74
N SER A 203 7.55 3.00 5.42
CA SER A 203 6.60 2.60 6.47
C SER A 203 5.45 1.75 5.94
N ALA A 204 4.93 2.10 4.77
CA ALA A 204 3.90 1.33 4.08
C ALA A 204 4.41 -0.07 3.71
N ILE A 205 5.59 -0.18 3.10
CA ILE A 205 6.18 -1.47 2.73
C ILE A 205 6.50 -2.30 3.98
N TYR A 206 7.07 -1.67 5.01
CA TYR A 206 7.40 -2.34 6.28
C TYR A 206 6.16 -2.95 6.95
N SER A 207 5.02 -2.27 6.89
CA SER A 207 3.77 -2.76 7.49
C SER A 207 3.06 -3.81 6.63
N MET A 208 3.18 -3.73 5.29
CA MET A 208 2.45 -4.60 4.37
C MET A 208 3.22 -5.86 3.97
N LYS A 209 4.56 -5.88 4.09
CA LYS A 209 5.39 -7.02 3.66
C LYS A 209 6.46 -7.39 4.69
N PRO A 210 6.14 -8.31 5.64
CA PRO A 210 7.07 -8.72 6.69
C PRO A 210 8.32 -9.43 6.15
N ASP A 211 8.23 -10.12 5.01
CA ASP A 211 9.37 -10.82 4.40
C ASP A 211 10.49 -9.86 3.98
N LEU A 212 10.12 -8.69 3.45
CA LEU A 212 11.08 -7.67 3.04
C LEU A 212 11.71 -6.94 4.22
N ARG A 213 11.02 -6.88 5.37
CA ARG A 213 11.56 -6.34 6.63
C ARG A 213 12.81 -7.11 7.05
N ILE A 214 12.79 -8.44 6.95
CA ILE A 214 13.90 -9.30 7.32
C ILE A 214 15.07 -9.12 6.35
N SER A 215 14.78 -9.14 5.04
CA SER A 215 15.82 -9.06 4.00
C SER A 215 16.47 -7.68 3.87
N ASN A 216 15.80 -6.58 4.24
CA ASN A 216 16.27 -5.20 4.06
C ASN A 216 16.25 -4.39 5.36
N GLY A 217 16.53 -5.04 6.50
CA GLY A 217 16.48 -4.43 7.83
C GLY A 217 17.26 -3.12 7.96
N ASP A 218 18.41 -3.01 7.30
CA ASP A 218 19.25 -1.79 7.31
C ASP A 218 18.64 -0.59 6.57
N LEU A 219 17.81 -0.84 5.55
CA LEU A 219 17.10 0.23 4.85
C LEU A 219 15.95 0.75 5.71
N PHE A 220 15.18 -0.15 6.33
CA PHE A 220 14.06 0.24 7.18
C PHE A 220 14.53 0.91 8.48
N SER A 221 15.66 0.49 9.06
CA SER A 221 16.21 1.13 10.27
C SER A 221 16.66 2.57 10.05
N PHE A 222 16.90 2.98 8.81
CA PHE A 222 17.21 4.36 8.48
C PHE A 222 15.99 5.28 8.56
N TYR A 223 14.79 4.75 8.23
CA TYR A 223 13.56 5.54 8.16
C TYR A 223 12.66 5.32 9.38
N ILE A 224 12.64 4.13 9.97
CA ILE A 224 11.73 3.73 11.03
C ILE A 224 12.53 3.47 12.31
N PRO A 225 12.36 4.29 13.36
CA PRO A 225 12.93 4.02 14.68
C PRO A 225 12.48 2.64 15.18
N ASN A 226 13.39 1.85 15.74
CA ASN A 226 13.14 0.49 16.26
C ASN A 226 12.74 -0.57 15.20
N ALA A 227 13.02 -0.36 13.91
CA ALA A 227 12.76 -1.37 12.88
C ALA A 227 13.73 -2.57 12.90
N ARG A 228 14.94 -2.40 13.46
CA ARG A 228 15.83 -3.52 13.78
C ARG A 228 15.16 -4.41 14.82
N GLN A 229 15.19 -5.71 14.59
CA GLN A 229 14.83 -6.66 15.65
C GLN A 229 15.74 -6.40 16.86
N PRO A 230 15.21 -6.51 18.10
CA PRO A 230 16.05 -6.40 19.28
C PRO A 230 17.22 -7.38 19.17
N LEU A 231 18.43 -6.87 19.32
CA LEU A 231 19.65 -7.66 19.18
C LEU A 231 19.58 -8.91 20.05
N MET A 232 19.80 -10.08 19.43
CA MET A 232 20.13 -11.28 20.18
C MET A 232 21.49 -11.07 20.87
N VAL A 233 21.65 -11.61 22.08
CA VAL A 233 22.87 -11.43 22.92
C VAL A 233 24.15 -11.84 22.18
N GLN A 234 24.03 -12.73 21.20
CA GLN A 234 25.13 -13.24 20.38
C GLN A 234 25.69 -12.19 19.40
N ASP A 235 24.88 -11.22 18.99
CA ASP A 235 25.25 -10.19 18.00
C ASP A 235 25.81 -8.91 18.66
N LEU A 236 25.76 -8.81 20.00
CA LEU A 236 26.22 -7.66 20.77
C LEU A 236 27.71 -7.35 20.58
N GLU A 237 28.54 -8.37 20.41
CA GLU A 237 29.98 -8.16 20.20
C GLU A 237 30.28 -7.62 18.79
N GLN A 238 29.48 -8.01 17.79
CA GLN A 238 29.60 -7.45 16.44
C GLN A 238 29.10 -6.00 16.41
N GLU A 239 28.01 -5.69 17.10
CA GLU A 239 27.50 -4.33 17.25
C GLU A 239 28.49 -3.43 18.01
N LYS A 240 29.09 -3.93 19.09
CA LYS A 240 30.16 -3.23 19.82
C LYS A 240 31.33 -2.87 18.91
N GLU A 241 31.75 -3.79 18.05
CA GLU A 241 32.85 -3.56 17.13
C GLU A 241 32.47 -2.55 16.04
N HIS A 242 31.24 -2.65 15.51
CA HIS A 242 30.72 -1.69 14.53
C HIS A 242 30.59 -0.27 15.13
N ILE A 243 30.11 -0.17 16.38
CA ILE A 243 30.06 1.08 17.15
C ILE A 243 31.47 1.61 17.41
N ARG A 244 32.44 0.74 17.73
CA ARG A 244 33.85 1.15 17.91
C ARG A 244 34.43 1.75 16.63
N GLN A 245 34.20 1.11 15.49
CA GLN A 245 34.68 1.58 14.20
C GLN A 245 34.02 2.91 13.82
N MET A 246 32.71 3.04 14.05
CA MET A 246 31.99 4.30 13.86
C MET A 246 32.49 5.40 14.80
N GLN A 247 32.75 5.09 16.08
CA GLN A 247 33.34 6.05 17.01
C GLN A 247 34.75 6.46 16.59
N GLN A 248 35.54 5.55 16.03
CA GLN A 248 36.86 5.87 15.50
C GLN A 248 36.77 6.77 14.25
N SER A 249 35.86 6.48 13.31
CA SER A 249 35.67 7.33 12.12
C SER A 249 35.17 8.72 12.51
N ILE A 250 34.17 8.80 13.40
CA ILE A 250 33.67 10.08 13.92
C ILE A 250 34.78 10.83 14.65
N LYS A 251 35.60 10.18 15.48
CA LYS A 251 36.74 10.82 16.16
C LYS A 251 37.79 11.33 15.17
N GLN A 252 38.07 10.59 14.10
CA GLN A 252 38.99 11.00 13.06
C GLN A 252 38.44 12.19 12.26
N ASP A 253 37.16 12.17 11.93
CA ASP A 253 36.51 13.26 11.21
C ASP A 253 36.32 14.50 12.11
N PHE A 254 36.02 14.31 13.39
CA PHE A 254 36.05 15.38 14.41
C PHE A 254 37.46 15.91 14.64
N ALA A 255 38.50 15.08 14.63
CA ALA A 255 39.88 15.54 14.76
C ALA A 255 40.31 16.39 13.56
N LYS A 256 39.79 16.08 12.37
CA LYS A 256 39.97 16.91 11.16
C LYS A 256 39.18 18.22 11.22
N LEU A 257 38.03 18.25 11.90
CA LEU A 257 37.19 19.45 12.06
C LEU A 257 37.65 20.34 13.24
N ASN A 258 38.20 19.75 14.31
CA ASN A 258 38.65 20.43 15.52
C ASN A 258 40.00 21.15 15.37
N SER A 259 40.64 21.13 14.19
CA SER A 259 41.71 22.10 13.90
C SER A 259 41.18 23.54 13.77
N SER A 260 39.86 23.72 13.76
CA SER A 260 39.22 25.02 13.59
C SER A 260 37.79 25.05 14.12
N ASP A 261 37.59 24.82 15.42
CA ASP A 261 36.72 25.67 16.29
C ASP A 261 36.35 25.03 17.64
N GLN A 262 36.32 25.88 18.67
CA GLN A 262 36.06 25.54 20.06
C GLN A 262 34.56 25.33 20.39
N LYS A 263 34.34 24.40 21.33
CA LYS A 263 33.28 24.36 22.37
C LYS A 263 31.81 24.40 21.93
N ARG A 264 31.07 23.31 22.23
CA ARG A 264 29.72 23.43 22.83
C ARG A 264 29.31 22.21 23.66
N SER A 265 28.46 22.54 24.65
CA SER A 265 28.06 21.83 25.86
C SER A 265 27.08 20.67 25.66
N ASN A 266 27.18 19.67 26.54
CA ASN A 266 26.28 18.53 26.74
C ASN A 266 24.82 18.93 27.03
N GLY A 267 23.88 18.15 26.49
CA GLY A 267 22.49 18.07 26.92
C GLY A 267 21.94 16.67 26.62
N ALA A 268 21.67 15.89 27.67
CA ALA A 268 21.09 14.55 27.58
C ALA A 268 19.58 14.64 27.33
N VAL A 269 19.04 13.77 26.47
CA VAL A 269 17.59 13.58 26.29
C VAL A 269 17.26 12.12 26.56
N GLN A 270 16.37 11.91 27.52
CA GLN A 270 15.77 10.61 27.87
C GLN A 270 14.78 10.21 26.77
N LEU A 271 14.82 8.94 26.35
CA LEU A 271 13.86 8.32 25.43
C LEU A 271 12.91 7.46 26.25
N GLU A 272 11.62 7.82 26.25
CA GLU A 272 10.53 6.96 26.71
C GLU A 272 10.07 6.05 25.57
N ASP A 273 10.02 4.76 25.86
CA ASP A 273 9.45 3.72 24.99
C ASP A 273 7.93 3.80 24.96
N LYS A 274 7.34 3.80 23.76
CA LYS A 274 5.97 3.33 23.53
C LYS A 274 5.90 2.45 22.29
N GLU A 275 5.58 1.19 22.55
CA GLU A 275 5.15 0.20 21.57
C GLU A 275 3.97 0.72 20.74
N CYS A 276 4.03 0.52 19.42
CA CYS A 276 2.84 0.61 18.57
C CYS A 276 2.98 -0.38 17.41
N SER A 277 2.25 -1.49 17.50
CA SER A 277 2.05 -2.42 16.39
C SER A 277 0.60 -2.86 16.42
N HIS A 278 -0.27 -2.11 15.74
CA HIS A 278 -1.45 -2.60 15.00
C HIS A 278 -2.32 -1.46 14.44
N THR A 279 -2.10 -0.20 14.82
CA THR A 279 -2.85 0.98 14.33
C THR A 279 -2.15 1.76 13.22
N MET A 280 -0.89 1.46 12.90
CA MET A 280 -0.13 2.27 11.93
C MET A 280 -0.70 2.22 10.52
N LEU A 281 -1.25 1.10 10.03
CA LEU A 281 -1.77 1.06 8.65
C LEU A 281 -3.03 1.92 8.47
N SER A 282 -3.92 1.97 9.46
CA SER A 282 -5.06 2.89 9.42
C SER A 282 -4.58 4.34 9.56
N SER A 283 -3.63 4.63 10.45
CA SER A 283 -3.12 5.99 10.65
C SER A 283 -2.25 6.50 9.49
N LEU A 284 -1.48 5.64 8.82
CA LEU A 284 -0.69 6.01 7.64
C LEU A 284 -1.58 6.23 6.42
N LEU A 285 -2.71 5.54 6.30
CA LEU A 285 -3.65 5.80 5.20
C LEU A 285 -4.60 6.97 5.52
N MET A 286 -4.91 7.22 6.80
CA MET A 286 -5.80 8.29 7.28
C MET A 286 -5.09 9.62 7.59
N GLY A 287 -3.77 9.62 7.80
CA GLY A 287 -3.01 10.78 8.30
C GLY A 287 -2.19 11.53 7.25
N LEU A 288 -2.18 11.12 5.97
CA LEU A 288 -1.34 11.75 4.93
C LEU A 288 -1.97 13.00 4.28
N GLY A 289 -2.76 13.72 5.05
CA GLY A 289 -3.34 15.01 4.71
C GLY A 289 -2.90 16.08 5.70
N THR A 290 -1.69 16.58 5.52
CA THR A 290 -1.30 17.95 5.85
C THR A 290 -0.41 18.48 4.75
#